data_AF-A0A9N8VRI5-F1
#
_entry.id   AF-A0A9N8VRI5-F1
#
_cell.length_a   1.000
_cell.length_b   1.000
_cell.length_c   1.000
_cell.angle_alpha   90.00
_cell.angle_beta   90.00
_cell.angle_gamma   90.00
#
_symmetry.space_group_name_H-M   'P 1'
#
loop_
_entity.id
_entity.type
_entity.pdbx_description
1 polymer ?
#
loop_
_entity_poly.entity_id
_entity_poly.type
_entity_poly.pdbx_seq_one_letter_code
_entity_poly.pdbx_strand_id
1 'polypeptide(L)'
;MVRIFLRPDQLEIQKTSRDETDITGEGLILFDIQGDIKTIGEPKGSKIGTLTFDNGVPILQVGHWYIMGKIAELEKPIMVIKKREKDSSIYMSDSPGRRGESLIAERLEDLNIVDSHENIEYDIVQIFKKAYMFTARPIPMMMDNVSN
;
A
#
# COMPACT_ATOMS: atom_id res chain seq x y z
N MET A 1 3.97 2.40 -15.52
CA MET A 1 4.59 2.86 -14.27
C MET A 1 3.62 2.51 -13.16
N VAL A 2 4.05 1.69 -12.22
CA VAL A 2 3.21 1.06 -11.21
C VAL A 2 3.67 1.54 -9.85
N ARG A 3 2.73 2.09 -9.06
CA ARG A 3 2.97 2.46 -7.67
C ARG A 3 2.53 1.34 -6.75
N ILE A 4 3.41 0.98 -5.83
CA ILE A 4 3.17 -0.09 -4.87
C ILE A 4 3.45 0.47 -3.48
N PHE A 5 2.50 0.23 -2.58
CA PHE A 5 2.63 0.54 -1.17
C PHE A 5 2.98 -0.74 -0.43
N LEU A 6 4.18 -0.81 0.12
CA LEU A 6 4.70 -1.99 0.79
C LEU A 6 4.82 -1.74 2.28
N ARG A 7 4.38 -2.69 3.09
CA ARG A 7 4.76 -2.69 4.49
C ARG A 7 6.24 -3.08 4.62
N PRO A 8 6.95 -2.61 5.66
CA PRO A 8 8.35 -2.94 5.87
C PRO A 8 8.60 -4.45 5.99
N ASP A 9 7.65 -5.21 6.54
CA ASP A 9 7.72 -6.67 6.69
C ASP A 9 7.68 -7.44 5.35
N GLN A 10 7.23 -6.79 4.27
CA GLN A 10 7.21 -7.37 2.93
C GLN A 10 8.55 -7.26 2.19
N LEU A 11 9.54 -6.60 2.81
CA LEU A 11 10.88 -6.44 2.27
C LEU A 11 11.92 -6.91 3.29
N GLU A 12 13.00 -7.48 2.80
CA GLU A 12 14.23 -7.56 3.59
C GLU A 12 15.04 -6.29 3.35
N ILE A 13 15.20 -5.47 4.39
CA ILE A 13 15.91 -4.19 4.28
C ILE A 13 17.32 -4.38 4.84
N GLN A 14 18.32 -4.28 3.96
CA GLN A 14 19.73 -4.35 4.32
C GLN A 14 20.33 -2.95 4.25
N LYS A 15 20.49 -2.32 5.42
CA LYS A 15 21.13 -1.00 5.52
C LYS A 15 22.64 -1.17 5.65
N THR A 16 23.39 -0.50 4.78
CA THR A 16 24.82 -0.26 5.03
C THR A 16 24.92 0.92 5.99
N SER A 17 25.85 0.87 6.94
CA SER A 17 25.98 1.75 8.12
C SER A 17 26.12 3.27 7.87
N ARG A 18 25.99 3.75 6.63
CA ARG A 18 26.02 5.17 6.24
C ARG A 18 24.70 5.70 5.69
N ASP A 19 23.72 4.84 5.40
CA ASP A 19 22.47 5.25 4.76
C ASP A 19 21.34 5.36 5.79
N GLU A 20 21.29 6.51 6.47
CA GLU A 20 20.21 6.93 7.37
C GLU A 20 18.93 7.26 6.58
N THR A 21 18.31 6.24 6.01
CA THR A 21 16.94 6.35 5.52
C THR A 21 16.00 5.70 6.53
N ASP A 22 14.99 6.45 6.99
CA ASP A 22 13.93 6.05 7.94
C ASP A 22 12.93 5.05 7.34
N ILE A 23 13.43 4.01 6.66
CA ILE A 23 12.61 2.96 6.04
C ILE A 23 12.14 1.92 7.06
N THR A 24 12.66 1.99 8.29
CA THR A 24 12.38 1.07 9.39
C THR A 24 11.25 1.55 10.31
N GLY A 25 10.57 2.65 9.96
CA GLY A 25 9.38 3.08 10.68
C GLY A 25 8.20 2.14 10.46
N GLU A 26 7.18 2.21 11.32
CA GLU A 26 5.96 1.37 11.27
C GLU A 26 5.04 1.63 10.06
N GLY A 27 5.44 2.54 9.16
CA GLY A 27 4.64 2.98 8.02
C GLY A 27 4.87 2.19 6.74
N LEU A 28 3.93 2.30 5.82
CA LEU A 28 4.07 1.88 4.43
C LEU A 28 5.24 2.63 3.75
N ILE A 29 5.79 2.01 2.71
CA ILE A 29 6.85 2.50 1.85
C ILE A 29 6.28 2.61 0.43
N LEU A 30 6.50 3.75 -0.22
CA LEU A 30 6.03 4.00 -1.59
C LEU A 30 7.14 3.68 -2.60
N PHE A 31 6.90 2.67 -3.42
CA PHE A 31 7.73 2.30 -4.56
C PHE A 31 7.05 2.73 -5.86
N ASP A 32 7.81 3.29 -6.78
CA ASP A 32 7.36 3.62 -8.13
C ASP A 32 8.23 2.87 -9.14
N ILE A 33 7.66 1.87 -9.81
CA ILE A 33 8.38 0.90 -10.62
C ILE A 33 7.96 1.03 -12.08
N GLN A 34 8.94 1.06 -12.98
CA GLN A 34 8.66 1.01 -14.40
C GLN A 34 8.51 -0.43 -14.88
N GLY A 35 7.29 -0.80 -15.26
CA GLY A 35 6.92 -2.14 -15.72
C GLY A 35 5.86 -2.75 -14.82
N ASP A 36 5.80 -4.08 -14.80
CA ASP A 36 4.84 -4.86 -14.02
C ASP A 36 5.58 -5.85 -13.11
N ILE A 37 5.09 -6.05 -11.88
CA ILE A 37 5.52 -7.16 -11.03
C ILE A 37 4.62 -8.35 -11.31
N LYS A 38 5.23 -9.49 -11.64
CA LYS A 38 4.53 -10.76 -11.80
C LYS A 38 4.75 -11.62 -10.57
N THR A 39 3.67 -12.13 -10.01
CA THR A 39 3.69 -13.07 -8.88
C THR A 39 3.07 -14.39 -9.31
N ILE A 40 3.52 -15.49 -8.71
CA ILE A 40 2.89 -16.79 -8.85
C ILE A 40 2.01 -16.99 -7.61
N GLY A 41 0.69 -17.11 -7.79
CA GLY A 41 -0.27 -17.26 -6.69
C GLY A 41 -0.68 -15.95 -6.03
N GLU A 42 -1.30 -16.03 -4.84
CA GLU A 42 -1.79 -14.87 -4.10
C GLU A 42 -0.64 -14.16 -3.37
N PRO A 43 -0.40 -12.86 -3.64
CA PRO A 43 0.76 -12.14 -3.11
C PRO A 43 0.56 -11.58 -1.69
N LYS A 44 -0.59 -11.83 -1.04
CA LYS A 44 -0.91 -11.22 0.26
C LYS A 44 0.05 -11.69 1.35
N GLY A 45 0.81 -10.75 1.90
CA GLY A 45 1.76 -11.02 2.99
C GLY A 45 3.07 -11.66 2.55
N SER A 46 3.25 -11.94 1.26
CA SER A 46 4.49 -12.49 0.73
C SER A 46 5.61 -11.45 0.75
N LYS A 47 6.83 -11.91 1.08
CA LYS A 47 8.04 -11.13 0.82
C LYS A 47 8.18 -10.90 -0.68
N ILE A 48 8.42 -9.65 -1.06
CA ILE A 48 8.59 -9.25 -2.46
C ILE A 48 10.07 -9.32 -2.88
N GLY A 49 10.97 -9.06 -1.94
CA GLY A 49 12.39 -9.05 -2.24
C GLY A 49 13.23 -8.35 -1.18
N THR A 50 14.43 -7.95 -1.60
CA THR A 50 15.44 -7.32 -0.76
C THR A 50 15.70 -5.91 -1.25
N LEU A 51 15.70 -4.95 -0.33
CA LEU A 51 16.12 -3.58 -0.59
C LEU A 51 17.48 -3.35 0.08
N THR A 52 18.51 -3.16 -0.74
CA THR A 52 19.87 -2.81 -0.31
C THR A 52 20.19 -1.37 -0.64
N PHE A 53 21.16 -0.79 0.07
CA PHE A 53 21.68 0.54 -0.20
C PHE A 53 23.18 0.46 -0.49
N ASP A 54 23.55 0.93 -1.68
CA ASP A 54 24.94 1.12 -2.08
C ASP A 54 25.23 2.63 -2.19
N ASN A 55 25.97 3.17 -1.21
CA ASN A 55 26.33 4.59 -1.16
C ASN A 55 25.11 5.53 -1.35
N GLY A 56 23.99 5.22 -0.68
CA GLY A 56 22.74 5.99 -0.78
C GLY A 56 21.87 5.67 -1.99
N VAL A 57 22.33 4.81 -2.91
CA VAL A 57 21.54 4.36 -4.07
C VAL A 57 20.73 3.12 -3.66
N PRO A 58 19.38 3.16 -3.70
CA PRO A 58 18.56 2.00 -3.42
C PRO A 58 18.65 0.99 -4.56
N ILE A 59 18.90 -0.27 -4.22
CA ILE A 59 18.91 -1.40 -5.15
C ILE A 59 17.82 -2.36 -4.70
N LEU A 60 16.84 -2.59 -5.57
CA LEU A 60 15.76 -3.54 -5.34
C LEU A 60 16.08 -4.86 -6.03
N GLN A 61 16.18 -5.93 -5.24
CA GLN A 61 16.26 -7.29 -5.72
C GLN A 61 14.88 -7.95 -5.67
N VAL A 62 14.38 -8.41 -6.81
CA VAL A 62 13.14 -9.22 -6.91
C VAL A 62 13.47 -10.52 -7.63
N GLY A 63 13.45 -11.64 -6.89
CA GLY A 63 13.92 -12.93 -7.41
C GLY A 63 15.38 -12.86 -7.86
N HIS A 64 15.63 -13.13 -9.15
CA HIS A 64 16.96 -13.09 -9.77
C HIS A 64 17.29 -11.75 -10.44
N TRP A 65 16.48 -10.70 -10.23
CA TRP A 65 16.66 -9.42 -10.90
C TRP A 65 17.04 -8.32 -9.92
N TYR A 66 18.03 -7.51 -10.30
CA TYR A 66 18.40 -6.28 -9.61
C TYR A 66 17.91 -5.07 -10.38
N ILE A 67 17.37 -4.10 -9.66
CA ILE A 67 16.91 -2.84 -10.24
C ILE A 67 17.49 -1.70 -9.40
N MET A 68 18.38 -0.92 -10.02
CA MET A 68 18.89 0.30 -9.40
C MET A 68 17.82 1.39 -9.44
N GLY A 69 17.68 2.08 -8.32
CA GLY A 69 16.70 3.15 -8.16
C GLY A 69 17.29 4.44 -7.62
N LYS A 70 16.41 5.33 -7.22
CA LYS A 70 16.73 6.58 -6.51
C LYS A 70 15.62 6.93 -5.54
N ILE A 71 15.93 7.76 -4.56
CA ILE A 71 14.91 8.40 -3.70
C ILE A 71 14.57 9.74 -4.32
N ALA A 72 13.28 9.99 -4.56
CA ALA A 72 12.80 11.24 -5.12
C ALA A 72 11.82 11.92 -4.16
N GLU A 73 11.97 13.23 -3.96
CA GLU A 73 10.91 14.07 -3.40
C GLU A 73 9.77 14.14 -4.41
N LEU A 74 8.54 13.97 -3.93
CA LEU A 74 7.34 14.08 -4.75
C LEU A 74 6.98 15.56 -4.88
N GLU A 75 6.75 16.03 -6.11
CA GLU A 75 6.24 17.39 -6.34
C GLU A 75 4.89 17.62 -5.64
N LYS A 76 4.09 16.56 -5.53
CA LYS A 76 2.81 16.55 -4.81
C LYS A 76 2.78 15.35 -3.86
N PRO A 77 2.55 15.57 -2.55
CA PRO A 77 2.40 14.47 -1.61
C PRO A 77 1.26 13.53 -2.00
N ILE A 78 1.45 12.24 -1.72
CA ILE A 78 0.44 11.20 -1.98
C ILE A 78 -0.12 10.71 -0.65
N MET A 79 -1.44 10.70 -0.50
CA MET A 79 -2.13 10.20 0.68
C MET A 79 -2.72 8.82 0.40
N VAL A 80 -2.48 7.88 1.32
CA VAL A 80 -3.15 6.57 1.34
C VAL A 80 -4.28 6.63 2.34
N ILE A 81 -5.49 6.27 1.89
CA ILE A 81 -6.70 6.23 2.71
C ILE A 81 -7.29 4.83 2.74
N LYS A 82 -7.86 4.44 3.87
CA LYS A 82 -8.60 3.19 4.03
C LYS A 82 -10.08 3.53 4.19
N LYS A 83 -10.92 3.03 3.30
CA LYS A 83 -12.37 3.10 3.44
C LYS A 83 -12.79 2.25 4.65
N ARG A 84 -13.62 2.82 5.52
CA ARG A 84 -14.29 2.14 6.62
C ARG A 84 -15.78 2.13 6.32
N GLU A 85 -16.37 0.94 6.32
CA GLU A 85 -17.82 0.81 6.28
C GLU A 85 -18.31 0.86 7.72
N LYS A 86 -19.27 1.74 7.99
CA LYS A 86 -19.87 1.82 9.32
C LYS A 86 -20.76 0.59 9.47
N ASP A 87 -20.50 -0.22 10.49
CA ASP A 87 -21.38 -1.34 10.83
C ASP A 87 -22.77 -0.76 11.17
N SER A 88 -23.72 -0.95 10.25
CA SER A 88 -25.12 -0.54 10.42
C SER A 88 -25.86 -1.35 11.49
N SER A 89 -25.20 -2.29 12.16
CA SER A 89 -25.76 -3.18 13.17
C SER A 89 -25.94 -2.55 14.56
N ILE A 90 -25.43 -1.33 14.81
CA ILE A 90 -25.50 -0.70 16.14
C ILE A 90 -26.87 -0.07 16.44
N TYR A 91 -27.76 0.13 15.45
CA TYR A 91 -29.09 0.70 15.69
C TYR A 91 -30.21 -0.33 15.97
N MET A 92 -29.88 -1.62 16.17
CA MET A 92 -30.86 -2.65 16.52
C MET A 92 -30.66 -3.23 17.94
N SER A 93 -30.42 -2.38 18.94
CA SER A 93 -30.57 -2.81 20.34
C SER A 93 -31.50 -1.87 21.11
N ASP A 94 -32.62 -2.46 21.52
CA ASP A 94 -33.55 -2.04 22.58
C ASP A 94 -34.09 -0.61 22.58
N SER A 95 -35.17 -0.40 21.83
CA SER A 95 -36.23 0.53 22.24
C SER A 95 -37.61 -0.11 22.04
N PRO A 96 -38.27 -0.58 23.11
CA PRO A 96 -39.62 -1.12 23.02
C PRO A 96 -40.59 0.05 22.92
N GLY A 97 -40.88 0.56 21.72
CA GLY A 97 -41.84 1.67 21.65
C GLY A 97 -42.20 2.36 20.33
N ARG A 98 -41.65 2.02 19.17
CA ARG A 98 -42.01 2.75 17.92
C ARG A 98 -42.42 1.83 16.78
N ARG A 99 -43.67 1.38 16.85
CA ARG A 99 -44.38 0.60 15.82
C ARG A 99 -44.77 1.42 14.57
N GLY A 100 -44.15 2.58 14.33
CA GLY A 100 -44.54 3.54 13.29
C GLY A 100 -43.40 4.10 12.45
N GLU A 101 -42.14 3.78 12.73
CA GLU A 101 -40.99 4.33 11.97
C GLU A 101 -40.59 3.46 10.77
N SER A 102 -41.02 2.19 10.73
CA SER A 102 -40.68 1.25 9.65
C SER A 102 -41.28 1.62 8.29
N LEU A 103 -42.44 2.29 8.26
CA LEU A 103 -43.11 2.66 7.01
C LEU A 103 -42.52 3.92 6.36
N ILE A 104 -41.73 4.69 7.09
CA ILE A 104 -41.11 5.93 6.59
C ILE A 104 -39.80 5.58 5.86
N ALA A 105 -39.03 4.63 6.39
CA ALA A 105 -37.80 4.15 5.77
C ALA A 105 -38.07 3.48 4.40
N GLU A 106 -39.03 2.55 4.31
CA GLU A 106 -39.41 1.92 3.03
C GLU A 106 -39.91 2.97 2.00
N ARG A 107 -40.67 3.99 2.42
CA ARG A 107 -41.14 5.04 1.50
C ARG A 107 -40.05 6.00 1.02
N LEU A 108 -38.94 6.12 1.74
CA LEU A 108 -37.82 6.97 1.35
C LEU A 108 -36.86 6.28 0.37
N GLU A 109 -36.81 4.94 0.40
CA GLU A 109 -36.11 4.13 -0.61
C GLU A 109 -36.75 4.33 -2.00
N ASP A 110 -38.08 4.35 -2.08
CA ASP A 110 -38.83 4.61 -3.32
C ASP A 110 -38.65 6.03 -3.87
N LEU A 111 -38.30 7.00 -3.01
CA LEU A 111 -38.13 8.40 -3.40
C LEU A 111 -36.70 8.74 -3.84
N ASN A 112 -35.75 7.82 -3.73
CA ASN A 112 -34.34 8.06 -4.08
C ASN A 112 -33.73 9.28 -3.32
N ILE A 113 -34.30 9.64 -2.16
CA ILE A 113 -33.88 10.76 -1.29
C ILE A 113 -32.89 10.30 -0.20
N VAL A 114 -32.54 9.00 -0.15
CA VAL A 114 -31.46 8.54 0.71
C VAL A 114 -30.14 8.88 0.02
N ASP A 115 -29.55 10.00 0.42
CA ASP A 115 -28.19 10.34 0.05
C ASP A 115 -27.28 9.20 0.52
N SER A 116 -26.89 8.32 -0.42
CA SER A 116 -26.07 7.12 -0.16
C SER A 116 -24.66 7.42 0.41
N HIS A 117 -24.39 8.68 0.74
CA HIS A 117 -23.16 9.20 1.32
C HIS A 117 -23.11 9.16 2.86
N GLU A 118 -24.20 8.83 3.58
CA GLU A 118 -24.23 8.97 5.05
C GLU A 118 -23.45 7.91 5.86
N ASN A 119 -22.83 6.91 5.22
CA ASN A 119 -22.20 5.80 5.98
C ASN A 119 -20.79 5.39 5.53
N ILE A 120 -20.11 6.23 4.75
CA ILE A 120 -18.74 5.96 4.31
C ILE A 120 -17.77 6.88 5.05
N GLU A 121 -16.91 6.29 5.87
CA GLU A 121 -15.84 6.99 6.58
C GLU A 121 -14.49 6.58 6.00
N TYR A 122 -13.47 7.45 6.13
CA TYR A 122 -12.13 7.18 5.64
C TYR A 122 -11.09 7.46 6.71
N ASP A 123 -10.16 6.51 6.88
CA ASP A 123 -8.96 6.67 7.69
C ASP A 123 -7.79 7.12 6.82
N ILE A 124 -7.08 8.15 7.27
CA ILE A 124 -5.76 8.46 6.70
C ILE A 124 -4.78 7.42 7.23
N VAL A 125 -4.22 6.61 6.32
CA VAL A 125 -3.21 5.62 6.66
C VAL A 125 -1.83 6.27 6.70
N GLN A 126 -1.46 6.99 5.63
CA GLN A 126 -0.15 7.63 5.55
C GLN A 126 -0.12 8.72 4.46
N ILE A 127 0.77 9.70 4.63
CA ILE A 127 1.09 10.71 3.64
C ILE A 127 2.56 10.57 3.23
N PHE A 128 2.81 10.35 1.95
CA PHE A 128 4.13 10.23 1.34
C PHE A 128 4.57 11.56 0.75
N LYS A 129 5.76 12.02 1.13
CA LYS A 129 6.46 13.13 0.48
C LYS A 129 7.63 12.67 -0.39
N LYS A 130 8.08 11.43 -0.21
CA LYS A 130 9.16 10.80 -0.99
C LYS A 130 8.71 9.46 -1.53
N ALA A 131 9.34 9.02 -2.62
CA ALA A 131 9.17 7.69 -3.19
C ALA A 131 10.51 7.07 -3.59
N TYR A 132 10.60 5.74 -3.52
CA TYR A 132 11.68 4.97 -4.12
C TYR A 132 11.34 4.69 -5.58
N MET A 133 12.08 5.29 -6.51
CA MET A 133 11.83 5.17 -7.94
C MET A 133 12.79 4.17 -8.59
N PHE A 134 12.24 3.14 -9.20
CA PHE A 134 12.98 2.09 -9.90
C PHE A 134 12.60 2.11 -11.39
N THR A 135 13.30 2.95 -12.16
CA THR A 135 13.07 3.15 -13.60
C THR A 135 14.16 2.52 -14.48
N ALA A 136 15.24 2.04 -13.88
CA ALA A 136 16.32 1.37 -14.61
C ALA A 136 15.85 0.00 -15.15
N ARG A 137 16.51 -0.48 -16.20
CA ARG A 137 16.25 -1.84 -16.70
C ARG A 137 16.72 -2.87 -15.66
N PRO A 138 15.95 -3.94 -15.39
CA PRO A 138 16.39 -5.03 -14.54
C PRO A 138 17.65 -5.70 -15.08
N ILE A 139 18.60 -5.94 -14.19
CA ILE A 139 19.87 -6.62 -14.45
C ILE A 139 19.77 -8.03 -13.87
N PRO A 140 20.03 -9.09 -14.64
CA PRO A 140 20.01 -10.44 -14.12
C PRO A 140 21.16 -10.64 -13.13
N MET A 141 20.90 -11.33 -12.04
CA MET A 141 21.94 -11.85 -11.16
C MET A 141 22.77 -12.86 -11.96
N MET A 142 24.06 -12.57 -12.15
CA MET A 142 24.97 -13.57 -12.68
C MET A 142 25.17 -14.63 -11.59
N MET A 143 24.68 -15.85 -11.84
CA MET A 143 25.17 -17.00 -11.11
C MET A 143 26.59 -17.23 -11.60
N ASP A 144 27.58 -16.90 -10.77
CA ASP A 144 28.94 -17.38 -11.02
C ASP A 144 28.84 -18.91 -11.02
N ASN A 145 28.94 -19.52 -12.20
CA ASN A 145 29.14 -20.96 -12.32
C ASN A 145 30.50 -21.24 -11.67
N VAL A 146 30.48 -21.57 -10.37
CA VAL A 146 31.62 -22.18 -9.70
C VAL A 146 31.91 -23.46 -10.48
N SER A 147 32.94 -23.38 -11.30
CA SER A 147 33.44 -24.50 -12.09
C SER A 147 34.01 -25.49 -11.08
N ASN A 148 33.33 -26.61 -10.94
CA ASN A 148 33.78 -27.74 -10.14
C ASN A 148 34.76 -28.59 -10.96
#